data_AF-A0A4Q5P308-F1
#
_entry.id   AF-A0A4Q5P308-F1
#
_cell.length_a   1.000
_cell.length_b   1.000
_cell.length_c   1.000
_cell.angle_alpha   90.00
_cell.angle_beta   90.00
_cell.angle_gamma   90.00
#
_symmetry.space_group_name_H-M   'P 1'
#
loop_
_entity.id
_entity.type
_entity.pdbx_description
1 polymer ?
#
loop_
_entity_poly.entity_id
_entity_poly.type
_entity_poly.pdbx_seq_one_letter_code
_entity_poly.pdbx_strand_id
1 'polypeptide(L)'
;MHALFEEAGKFMAGRILSEADTSAQVELDSGKRVKVKAANILLKFEKPAPAELIAQAQAVAESIELDLAWEFAPDDEFGFADLARDYFSENATLAQQAGALFRLYDAPHYFRRAGKGRFKKASAEILQQALAGIEKKKALLAQIDEWAAALGRGECPQPIREQLYKILFKPDKNAPEYKAVVEASRATHTAPLDLLQKAGAIDSAYQFHWKRFLFENFPKGTGFPAVTAPVIEDELPLSTAQAYSIDDSQTTEIDDALSVQGLGTGTVVLGIHIAAPGLAIQPGSAIDQLGRARLSTVYMPGYKITMLPDDVVQTYT
;
A
#
# COMPACT_ATOMS: atom_id res chain seq x y z
N MET A 1 -41.80 -10.75 33.01
CA MET A 1 -40.50 -10.04 33.08
C MET A 1 -39.60 -10.49 31.93
N HIS A 2 -38.97 -9.52 31.28
CA HIS A 2 -38.06 -9.64 30.14
C HIS A 2 -36.69 -9.06 30.52
N ALA A 3 -35.65 -9.44 29.79
CA ALA A 3 -34.29 -8.94 29.95
C ALA A 3 -33.71 -8.50 28.61
N LEU A 4 -33.04 -7.35 28.58
CA LEU A 4 -32.09 -6.95 27.54
C LEU A 4 -30.68 -7.26 28.05
N PHE A 5 -29.87 -7.95 27.27
CA PHE A 5 -28.53 -8.37 27.66
C PHE A 5 -27.56 -8.34 26.49
N GLU A 6 -26.25 -8.34 26.80
CA GLU A 6 -25.20 -8.43 25.79
C GLU A 6 -24.54 -9.82 25.82
N GLU A 7 -24.48 -10.46 24.66
CA GLU A 7 -23.81 -11.74 24.47
C GLU A 7 -22.91 -11.68 23.22
N ALA A 8 -21.62 -11.98 23.41
CA ALA A 8 -20.60 -11.93 22.35
C ALA A 8 -20.60 -10.63 21.53
N GLY A 9 -20.83 -9.49 22.18
CA GLY A 9 -20.87 -8.17 21.55
C GLY A 9 -22.15 -7.85 20.77
N LYS A 10 -23.21 -8.65 20.92
CA LYS A 10 -24.54 -8.38 20.36
C LYS A 10 -25.56 -8.17 21.46
N PHE A 11 -26.46 -7.22 21.27
CA PHE A 11 -27.60 -7.01 22.16
C PHE A 11 -28.75 -7.93 21.78
N MET A 12 -29.29 -8.63 22.77
CA MET A 12 -30.42 -9.55 22.62
C MET A 12 -31.42 -9.30 23.73
N ALA A 13 -32.69 -9.56 23.45
CA ALA A 13 -33.75 -9.44 24.44
C ALA A 13 -34.65 -10.68 24.42
N GLY A 14 -35.16 -11.06 25.58
CA GLY A 14 -36.02 -12.24 25.72
C GLY A 14 -36.76 -12.28 27.04
N ARG A 15 -37.60 -13.32 27.22
CA ARG A 15 -38.38 -13.55 28.44
C ARG A 15 -37.56 -14.30 29.48
N ILE A 16 -37.55 -13.82 30.72
CA ILE A 16 -36.90 -14.52 31.83
C ILE A 16 -37.80 -15.69 32.26
N LEU A 17 -37.25 -16.92 32.20
CA LEU A 17 -37.92 -18.15 32.62
C LEU A 17 -37.62 -18.49 34.08
N SER A 18 -36.35 -18.36 34.49
CA SER A 18 -35.90 -18.55 35.86
C SER A 18 -34.67 -17.70 36.12
N GLU A 19 -34.50 -17.30 37.38
CA GLU A 19 -33.39 -16.46 37.81
C GLU A 19 -32.71 -17.09 39.03
N ALA A 20 -31.37 -17.12 39.00
CA ALA A 20 -30.50 -17.54 40.09
C ALA A 20 -29.49 -16.42 40.36
N ASP A 21 -28.83 -16.46 41.52
CA ASP A 21 -27.96 -15.37 42.01
C ASP A 21 -26.89 -14.91 41.00
N THR A 22 -26.40 -15.81 40.15
CA THR A 22 -25.32 -15.52 39.19
C THR A 22 -25.76 -15.58 37.72
N SER A 23 -27.00 -15.99 37.41
CA SER A 23 -27.48 -16.15 36.04
C SER A 23 -29.00 -16.23 35.91
N ALA A 24 -29.53 -15.80 34.77
CA ALA A 24 -30.92 -16.02 34.38
C ALA A 24 -31.02 -16.96 33.16
N GLN A 25 -32.07 -17.77 33.11
CA GLN A 25 -32.50 -18.48 31.91
C GLN A 25 -33.44 -17.59 31.12
N VAL A 26 -33.06 -17.23 29.90
CA VAL A 26 -33.82 -16.32 29.03
C VAL A 26 -34.25 -17.07 27.77
N GLU A 27 -35.53 -16.99 27.43
CA GLU A 27 -36.09 -17.50 26.18
C GLU A 27 -36.17 -16.37 25.16
N LEU A 28 -35.49 -16.56 24.02
CA LEU A 28 -35.50 -15.65 22.89
C LEU A 28 -36.76 -15.82 22.05
N ASP A 29 -37.05 -14.84 21.21
CA ASP A 29 -38.20 -14.87 20.29
C ASP A 29 -38.15 -16.05 19.31
N SER A 30 -36.95 -16.57 19.02
CA SER A 30 -36.74 -17.78 18.22
C SER A 30 -37.11 -19.09 18.95
N GLY A 31 -37.59 -19.02 20.21
CA GLY A 31 -37.80 -20.16 21.10
C GLY A 31 -36.53 -20.77 21.70
N LYS A 32 -35.35 -20.20 21.38
CA LYS A 32 -34.07 -20.67 21.91
C LYS A 32 -33.90 -20.20 23.36
N ARG A 33 -33.52 -21.12 24.24
CA ARG A 33 -33.20 -20.81 25.65
C ARG A 33 -31.71 -20.61 25.83
N VAL A 34 -31.35 -19.53 26.53
CA VAL A 34 -29.96 -19.13 26.74
C VAL A 34 -29.75 -18.82 28.22
N LYS A 35 -28.64 -19.30 28.77
CA LYS A 35 -28.21 -18.98 30.12
C LYS A 35 -27.36 -17.72 30.10
N VAL A 36 -27.90 -16.63 30.63
CA VAL A 36 -27.27 -15.31 30.65
C VAL A 36 -26.70 -15.05 32.04
N LYS A 37 -25.42 -14.67 32.14
CA LYS A 37 -24.82 -14.25 33.43
C LYS A 37 -25.50 -12.96 33.91
N ALA A 38 -25.75 -12.83 35.21
CA ALA A 38 -26.41 -11.65 35.77
C ALA A 38 -25.70 -10.34 35.38
N ALA A 39 -24.36 -10.34 35.35
CA ALA A 39 -23.53 -9.20 34.93
C ALA A 39 -23.70 -8.77 33.45
N ASN A 40 -24.29 -9.61 32.60
CA ASN A 40 -24.56 -9.30 31.20
C ASN A 40 -25.97 -8.73 30.97
N ILE A 41 -26.85 -8.80 31.98
CA ILE A 41 -28.20 -8.24 31.90
C ILE A 41 -28.11 -6.73 32.12
N LEU A 42 -28.57 -5.97 31.13
CA LEU A 42 -28.46 -4.51 31.10
C LEU A 42 -29.76 -3.82 31.50
N LEU A 43 -30.91 -4.38 31.10
CA LEU A 43 -32.24 -3.91 31.52
C LEU A 43 -33.14 -5.08 31.84
N LYS A 44 -34.03 -4.90 32.82
CA LYS A 44 -35.18 -5.77 33.08
C LYS A 44 -36.46 -4.95 32.90
N PHE A 45 -37.46 -5.52 32.22
CA PHE A 45 -38.70 -4.81 31.89
C PHE A 45 -39.90 -5.75 31.80
N GLU A 46 -41.12 -5.22 31.83
CA GLU A 46 -42.35 -6.01 31.65
C GLU A 46 -43.04 -5.80 30.31
N LYS A 47 -42.97 -4.56 29.79
CA LYS A 47 -43.51 -4.14 28.50
C LYS A 47 -42.54 -3.12 27.90
N PRO A 48 -42.47 -2.94 26.57
CA PRO A 48 -43.15 -3.70 25.51
C PRO A 48 -42.57 -5.11 25.32
N ALA A 49 -42.98 -5.84 24.27
CA ALA A 49 -42.38 -7.13 23.94
C ALA A 49 -40.89 -6.97 23.57
N PRO A 50 -40.02 -7.97 23.82
CA PRO A 50 -38.58 -7.86 23.57
C PRO A 50 -38.19 -7.41 22.16
N ALA A 51 -38.81 -7.98 21.13
CA ALA A 51 -38.55 -7.62 19.73
C ALA A 51 -38.99 -6.18 19.42
N GLU A 52 -40.13 -5.76 19.98
CA GLU A 52 -40.65 -4.42 19.83
C GLU A 52 -39.73 -3.38 20.49
N LEU A 53 -39.22 -3.68 21.70
CA LEU A 53 -38.26 -2.81 22.38
C LEU A 53 -36.98 -2.65 21.54
N ILE A 54 -36.43 -3.74 20.99
CA ILE A 54 -35.22 -3.66 20.15
C ILE A 54 -35.47 -2.79 18.91
N ALA A 55 -36.58 -2.99 18.22
CA ALA A 55 -36.91 -2.22 17.02
C ALA A 55 -37.09 -0.72 17.34
N GLN A 56 -37.83 -0.39 18.41
CA GLN A 56 -37.99 0.99 18.88
C GLN A 56 -36.65 1.61 19.29
N ALA A 57 -35.83 0.87 20.04
CA ALA A 57 -34.52 1.32 20.48
C ALA A 57 -33.56 1.58 19.32
N GLN A 58 -33.58 0.75 18.27
CA GLN A 58 -32.80 0.96 17.05
C GLN A 58 -33.23 2.25 16.33
N ALA A 59 -34.54 2.47 16.16
CA ALA A 59 -35.04 3.71 15.57
C ALA A 59 -34.67 4.95 16.39
N VAL A 60 -34.69 4.85 17.72
CA VAL A 60 -34.24 5.94 18.61
C VAL A 60 -32.72 6.13 18.55
N ALA A 61 -31.93 5.07 18.42
CA ALA A 61 -30.48 5.19 18.32
C ALA A 61 -30.05 5.99 17.09
N GLU A 62 -30.76 5.84 15.97
CA GLU A 62 -30.51 6.61 14.74
C GLU A 62 -30.83 8.11 14.88
N SER A 63 -31.76 8.49 15.78
CA SER A 63 -32.10 9.90 16.02
C SER A 63 -31.21 10.62 17.04
N ILE A 64 -30.27 9.90 17.66
CA ILE A 64 -29.32 10.49 18.61
C ILE A 64 -28.12 11.08 17.86
N GLU A 65 -27.97 12.39 17.96
CA GLU A 65 -26.82 13.16 17.49
C GLU A 65 -25.62 12.92 18.41
N LEU A 66 -24.52 12.38 17.85
CA LEU A 66 -23.36 11.96 18.65
C LEU A 66 -22.62 13.14 19.28
N ASP A 67 -22.49 14.25 18.55
CA ASP A 67 -21.82 15.45 19.05
C ASP A 67 -22.55 16.02 20.26
N LEU A 68 -23.89 16.10 20.18
CA LEU A 68 -24.73 16.57 21.27
C LEU A 68 -24.72 15.61 22.47
N ALA A 69 -24.81 14.30 22.20
CA ALA A 69 -24.72 13.28 23.25
C ALA A 69 -23.35 13.31 23.95
N TRP A 70 -22.27 13.63 23.22
CA TRP A 70 -20.93 13.74 23.79
C TRP A 70 -20.74 15.02 24.61
N GLU A 71 -21.35 16.13 24.20
CA GLU A 71 -21.34 17.40 24.92
C GLU A 71 -22.03 17.29 26.28
N PHE A 72 -23.19 16.62 26.34
CA PHE A 72 -23.93 16.42 27.59
C PHE A 72 -23.44 15.26 28.45
N ALA A 73 -22.59 14.37 27.92
CA ALA A 73 -22.08 13.25 28.68
C ALA A 73 -21.15 13.71 29.82
N PRO A 74 -21.23 13.08 31.01
CA PRO A 74 -20.28 13.32 32.10
C PRO A 74 -18.82 13.02 31.72
N ASP A 75 -17.87 13.70 32.37
CA ASP A 75 -16.43 13.40 32.26
C ASP A 75 -16.03 12.09 32.93
N ASP A 76 -16.74 11.73 34.00
CA ASP A 76 -16.61 10.46 34.71
C ASP A 76 -17.35 9.32 33.99
N GLU A 77 -17.19 8.09 34.50
CA GLU A 77 -17.94 6.96 33.96
C GLU A 77 -19.44 7.13 34.21
N PHE A 78 -20.26 6.86 33.20
CA PHE A 78 -21.72 6.98 33.28
C PHE A 78 -22.44 5.75 32.70
N GLY A 79 -23.69 5.56 33.12
CA GLY A 79 -24.57 4.54 32.56
C GLY A 79 -25.36 5.06 31.35
N PHE A 80 -25.71 4.17 30.42
CA PHE A 80 -26.54 4.55 29.26
C PHE A 80 -27.91 5.13 29.64
N ALA A 81 -28.47 4.70 30.77
CA ALA A 81 -29.74 5.21 31.27
C ALA A 81 -29.63 6.66 31.79
N ASP A 82 -28.48 7.03 32.36
CA ASP A 82 -28.22 8.38 32.86
C ASP A 82 -28.12 9.35 31.69
N LEU A 83 -27.33 9.00 30.66
CA LEU A 83 -27.27 9.78 29.42
C LEU A 83 -28.63 9.91 28.73
N ALA A 84 -29.44 8.85 28.71
CA ALA A 84 -30.77 8.92 28.13
C ALA A 84 -31.67 9.93 28.86
N ARG A 85 -31.51 10.08 30.17
CA ARG A 85 -32.25 11.09 30.94
C ARG A 85 -31.79 12.50 30.61
N ASP A 86 -30.49 12.71 30.50
CA ASP A 86 -29.91 14.02 30.19
C ASP A 86 -30.20 14.44 28.74
N TYR A 87 -30.16 13.50 27.80
CA TYR A 87 -30.36 13.76 26.36
C TYR A 87 -31.84 13.95 25.98
N PHE A 88 -32.76 13.14 26.55
CA PHE A 88 -34.17 13.17 26.18
C PHE A 88 -35.05 13.89 27.21
N SER A 89 -35.08 13.38 28.44
CA SER A 89 -35.84 13.93 29.58
C SER A 89 -35.62 13.08 30.83
N GLU A 90 -35.84 13.62 32.03
CA GLU A 90 -35.78 12.86 33.30
C GLU A 90 -36.57 11.54 33.28
N ASN A 91 -37.67 11.49 32.52
CA ASN A 91 -38.53 10.31 32.36
C ASN A 91 -38.24 9.52 31.07
N ALA A 92 -36.97 9.45 30.64
CA ALA A 92 -36.55 8.72 29.45
C ALA A 92 -37.11 7.30 29.42
N THR A 93 -37.87 7.00 28.36
CA THR A 93 -38.55 5.73 28.15
C THR A 93 -37.55 4.58 28.02
N LEU A 94 -38.00 3.34 28.19
CA LEU A 94 -37.15 2.15 27.99
C LEU A 94 -36.56 2.09 26.59
N ALA A 95 -37.31 2.49 25.56
CA ALA A 95 -36.81 2.57 24.19
C ALA A 95 -35.70 3.60 24.04
N GLN A 96 -35.81 4.76 24.72
CA GLN A 96 -34.76 5.79 24.74
C GLN A 96 -33.50 5.35 25.49
N GLN A 97 -33.66 4.67 26.63
CA GLN A 97 -32.53 4.11 27.37
C GLN A 97 -31.80 3.03 26.55
N ALA A 98 -32.54 2.10 25.97
CA ALA A 98 -31.96 1.07 25.10
C ALA A 98 -31.37 1.67 23.80
N GLY A 99 -31.98 2.72 23.24
CA GLY A 99 -31.45 3.43 22.07
C GLY A 99 -30.14 4.16 22.37
N ALA A 100 -30.04 4.83 23.52
CA ALA A 100 -28.79 5.41 24.00
C ALA A 100 -27.71 4.34 24.17
N LEU A 101 -28.04 3.19 24.77
CA LEU A 101 -27.12 2.06 24.89
C LEU A 101 -26.57 1.62 23.52
N PHE A 102 -27.44 1.45 22.51
CA PHE A 102 -27.04 1.02 21.17
C PHE A 102 -26.16 2.08 20.49
N ARG A 103 -26.57 3.35 20.54
CA ARG A 103 -25.82 4.46 19.94
C ARG A 103 -24.42 4.63 20.53
N LEU A 104 -24.31 4.56 21.86
CA LEU A 104 -23.02 4.61 22.57
C LEU A 104 -22.12 3.43 22.19
N TYR A 105 -22.70 2.25 22.02
CA TYR A 105 -21.95 1.04 21.70
C TYR A 105 -21.35 1.06 20.30
N ASP A 106 -22.08 1.64 19.35
CA ASP A 106 -21.71 1.73 17.93
C ASP A 106 -20.80 2.94 17.61
N ALA A 107 -20.57 3.82 18.59
CA ALA A 107 -19.72 5.00 18.46
C ALA A 107 -18.49 4.97 19.40
N PRO A 108 -17.58 3.98 19.29
CA PRO A 108 -16.43 3.83 20.19
C PRO A 108 -15.41 4.97 20.13
N HIS A 109 -15.47 5.80 19.09
CA HIS A 109 -14.63 6.99 18.92
C HIS A 109 -15.15 8.17 19.76
N TYR A 110 -16.45 8.22 20.05
CA TYR A 110 -17.04 9.17 21.00
C TYR A 110 -17.05 8.60 22.42
N PHE A 111 -17.36 7.31 22.59
CA PHE A 111 -17.63 6.71 23.90
C PHE A 111 -16.88 5.40 24.08
N ARG A 112 -15.93 5.39 25.01
CA ARG A 112 -15.16 4.20 25.38
C ARG A 112 -15.95 3.34 26.35
N ARG A 113 -15.85 2.03 26.21
CA ARG A 113 -16.51 1.06 27.11
C ARG A 113 -15.70 0.96 28.41
N ALA A 114 -16.34 1.26 29.53
CA ALA A 114 -15.77 1.15 30.88
C ALA A 114 -16.32 -0.04 31.67
N GLY A 115 -17.27 -0.79 31.09
CA GLY A 115 -17.89 -1.95 31.70
C GLY A 115 -19.16 -2.35 30.93
N LYS A 116 -19.91 -3.31 31.45
CA LYS A 116 -21.20 -3.71 30.89
C LYS A 116 -22.22 -2.60 31.13
N GLY A 117 -22.67 -1.93 30.05
CA GLY A 117 -23.57 -0.79 30.13
C GLY A 117 -22.95 0.49 30.71
N ARG A 118 -21.62 0.53 30.89
CA ARG A 118 -20.90 1.72 31.36
C ARG A 118 -19.97 2.27 30.29
N PHE A 119 -19.98 3.58 30.17
CA PHE A 119 -19.23 4.31 29.16
C PHE A 119 -18.46 5.46 29.78
N LYS A 120 -17.43 5.90 29.07
CA LYS A 120 -16.69 7.11 29.36
C LYS A 120 -16.49 7.87 28.06
N LYS A 121 -16.81 9.16 28.04
CA LYS A 121 -16.63 9.96 26.84
C LYS A 121 -15.14 10.12 26.52
N ALA A 122 -14.82 10.13 25.23
CA ALA A 122 -13.48 10.42 24.75
C ALA A 122 -13.12 11.88 25.07
N SER A 123 -11.85 12.19 25.30
CA SER A 123 -11.41 13.59 25.40
C SER A 123 -11.59 14.29 24.05
N ALA A 124 -11.73 15.63 24.08
CA ALA A 124 -11.90 16.43 22.87
C ALA A 124 -10.78 16.18 21.84
N GLU A 125 -9.53 16.08 22.29
CA GLU A 125 -8.38 15.80 21.42
C GLU A 125 -8.48 14.43 20.74
N ILE A 126 -8.85 13.39 21.49
CA ILE A 126 -8.98 12.02 20.96
C ILE A 126 -10.14 11.96 19.97
N LEU A 127 -11.27 12.58 20.30
CA LEU A 127 -12.43 12.64 19.43
C LEU A 127 -12.09 13.35 18.12
N GLN A 128 -11.45 14.52 18.19
CA GLN A 128 -11.04 15.28 17.01
C GLN A 128 -10.08 14.48 16.12
N GLN A 129 -9.08 13.80 16.71
CA GLN A 129 -8.15 12.94 15.96
C GLN A 129 -8.88 11.76 15.30
N ALA A 130 -9.82 11.13 16.01
CA ALA A 130 -10.60 10.02 15.48
C ALA A 130 -11.50 10.45 14.31
N LEU A 131 -12.21 11.56 14.45
CA LEU A 131 -13.07 12.13 13.39
C LEU A 131 -12.25 12.54 12.16
N ALA A 132 -11.11 13.22 12.36
CA ALA A 132 -10.19 13.56 11.27
C ALA A 132 -9.65 12.31 10.56
N GLY A 133 -9.35 11.24 11.30
CA GLY A 133 -8.93 9.96 10.73
C GLY A 133 -10.01 9.28 9.91
N ILE A 134 -11.27 9.30 10.38
CA ILE A 134 -12.43 8.76 9.67
C ILE A 134 -12.65 9.53 8.37
N GLU A 135 -12.65 10.86 8.43
CA GLU A 135 -12.88 11.71 7.26
C GLU A 135 -11.75 11.55 6.23
N LYS A 136 -10.49 11.51 6.68
CA LYS A 136 -9.35 11.23 5.80
C LYS A 136 -9.47 9.87 5.12
N LYS A 137 -9.91 8.84 5.86
CA LYS A 137 -10.12 7.50 5.29
C LYS A 137 -11.27 7.50 4.27
N LYS A 138 -12.36 8.22 4.56
CA LYS A 138 -13.50 8.37 3.65
C LYS A 138 -13.09 9.08 2.35
N ALA A 139 -12.35 10.19 2.45
CA ALA A 139 -11.83 10.91 1.30
C ALA A 139 -10.89 10.05 0.44
N LEU A 140 -10.01 9.26 1.09
CA LEU A 140 -9.12 8.35 0.39
C LEU A 140 -9.88 7.25 -0.38
N LEU A 141 -10.92 6.68 0.23
CA LEU A 141 -11.78 5.68 -0.44
C LEU A 141 -12.50 6.31 -1.63
N ALA A 142 -13.12 7.48 -1.46
CA ALA A 142 -13.77 8.19 -2.55
C ALA A 142 -12.80 8.50 -3.71
N GLN A 143 -11.55 8.85 -3.41
CA GLN A 143 -10.51 9.07 -4.41
C GLN A 143 -10.13 7.78 -5.15
N ILE A 144 -10.03 6.65 -4.44
CA ILE A 144 -9.78 5.33 -5.06
C ILE A 144 -10.91 4.98 -6.01
N ASP A 145 -12.16 5.15 -5.58
CA ASP A 145 -13.36 4.88 -6.38
C ASP A 145 -13.40 5.77 -7.63
N GLU A 146 -13.08 7.06 -7.48
CA GLU A 146 -12.99 8.03 -8.59
C GLU A 146 -11.96 7.60 -9.63
N TRP A 147 -10.75 7.26 -9.18
CA TRP A 147 -9.68 6.79 -10.08
C TRP A 147 -10.04 5.46 -10.75
N ALA A 148 -10.66 4.54 -10.02
CA ALA A 148 -11.10 3.27 -10.56
C ALA A 148 -12.15 3.47 -11.67
N ALA A 149 -13.11 4.38 -11.44
CA ALA A 149 -14.12 4.75 -12.43
C ALA A 149 -13.48 5.43 -13.66
N ALA A 150 -12.50 6.32 -13.48
CA ALA A 150 -11.78 6.95 -14.58
C ALA A 150 -11.05 5.93 -15.45
N LEU A 151 -10.33 4.99 -14.83
CA LEU A 151 -9.68 3.90 -15.55
C LEU A 151 -10.70 3.05 -16.33
N GLY A 152 -11.86 2.79 -15.75
CA GLY A 152 -12.95 2.07 -16.41
C GLY A 152 -13.52 2.80 -17.64
N ARG A 153 -13.44 4.13 -17.68
CA ARG A 153 -13.79 4.96 -18.85
C ARG A 153 -12.66 5.10 -19.87
N GLY A 154 -11.48 4.54 -19.61
CA GLY A 154 -10.32 4.69 -20.48
C GLY A 154 -9.53 5.98 -20.25
N GLU A 155 -9.67 6.60 -19.07
CA GLU A 155 -8.91 7.80 -18.68
C GLU A 155 -7.93 7.44 -17.57
N CYS A 156 -6.61 7.55 -17.82
CA CYS A 156 -5.61 7.28 -16.79
C CYS A 156 -5.37 8.51 -15.89
N PRO A 157 -5.68 8.44 -14.58
CA PRO A 157 -5.36 9.51 -13.65
C PRO A 157 -3.85 9.73 -13.53
N GLN A 158 -3.42 10.98 -13.39
CA GLN A 158 -2.00 11.35 -13.33
C GLN A 158 -1.21 10.62 -12.22
N PRO A 159 -1.70 10.49 -10.97
CA PRO A 159 -0.99 9.75 -9.92
C PRO A 159 -0.74 8.27 -10.27
N ILE A 160 -1.69 7.65 -10.99
CA ILE A 160 -1.57 6.27 -11.44
C ILE A 160 -0.54 6.17 -12.58
N ARG A 161 -0.55 7.12 -13.52
CA ARG A 161 0.43 7.19 -14.61
C ARG A 161 1.86 7.33 -14.07
N GLU A 162 2.08 8.17 -13.07
CA GLU A 162 3.39 8.36 -12.43
C GLU A 162 3.90 7.09 -11.73
N GLN A 163 2.98 6.26 -11.23
CA GLN A 163 3.31 5.02 -10.53
C GLN A 163 3.17 3.76 -11.40
N LEU A 164 2.98 3.90 -12.72
CA LEU A 164 2.71 2.80 -13.66
C LEU A 164 3.63 1.58 -13.46
N TYR A 165 4.94 1.80 -13.43
CA TYR A 165 5.93 0.71 -13.31
C TYR A 165 5.94 0.08 -11.93
N LYS A 166 5.72 0.86 -10.86
CA LYS A 166 5.59 0.32 -9.50
C LYS A 166 4.35 -0.56 -9.41
N ILE A 167 3.22 -0.09 -9.89
CA ILE A 167 1.95 -0.82 -9.90
C ILE A 167 2.07 -2.16 -10.65
N LEU A 168 2.73 -2.17 -11.81
CA LEU A 168 2.83 -3.37 -12.65
C LEU A 168 3.91 -4.35 -12.20
N PHE A 169 5.06 -3.88 -11.68
CA PHE A 169 6.25 -4.73 -11.49
C PHE A 169 6.75 -4.81 -10.05
N LYS A 170 6.45 -3.84 -9.19
CA LYS A 170 6.78 -3.85 -7.75
C LYS A 170 5.61 -3.29 -6.92
N PRO A 171 4.44 -3.96 -6.93
CA PRO A 171 3.21 -3.40 -6.40
C PRO A 171 3.24 -3.24 -4.88
N ASP A 172 2.91 -2.04 -4.40
CA ASP A 172 2.52 -1.82 -3.01
C ASP A 172 1.01 -2.04 -2.86
N LYS A 173 0.62 -3.15 -2.23
CA LYS A 173 -0.78 -3.53 -2.02
C LYS A 173 -1.55 -2.56 -1.12
N ASN A 174 -0.85 -1.70 -0.38
CA ASN A 174 -1.47 -0.71 0.49
C ASN A 174 -1.68 0.64 -0.19
N ALA A 175 -0.95 0.91 -1.26
CA ALA A 175 -1.01 2.17 -2.00
C ALA A 175 -2.41 2.38 -2.63
N PRO A 176 -2.98 3.59 -2.56
CA PRO A 176 -4.29 3.87 -3.12
C PRO A 176 -4.32 3.72 -4.65
N GLU A 177 -3.24 4.06 -5.35
CA GLU A 177 -3.13 3.92 -6.80
C GLU A 177 -3.22 2.46 -7.24
N TYR A 178 -2.57 1.55 -6.50
CA TYR A 178 -2.66 0.12 -6.75
C TYR A 178 -4.07 -0.42 -6.50
N LYS A 179 -4.71 0.01 -5.40
CA LYS A 179 -6.09 -0.40 -5.07
C LYS A 179 -7.07 0.04 -6.15
N ALA A 180 -6.95 1.27 -6.66
CA ALA A 180 -7.78 1.78 -7.74
C ALA A 180 -7.65 0.94 -9.02
N VAL A 181 -6.43 0.54 -9.40
CA VAL A 181 -6.21 -0.34 -10.57
C VAL A 181 -6.83 -1.73 -10.35
N VAL A 182 -6.68 -2.31 -9.15
CA VAL A 182 -7.27 -3.62 -8.81
C VAL A 182 -8.81 -3.55 -8.85
N GLU A 183 -9.38 -2.49 -8.32
CA GLU A 183 -10.83 -2.27 -8.32
C GLU A 183 -11.38 -2.09 -9.73
N ALA A 184 -10.75 -1.22 -10.54
CA ALA A 184 -11.11 -1.04 -11.94
C ALA A 184 -10.97 -2.34 -12.75
N SER A 185 -9.91 -3.12 -12.50
CA SER A 185 -9.68 -4.42 -13.13
C SER A 185 -10.80 -5.41 -12.80
N ARG A 186 -11.26 -5.46 -11.54
CA ARG A 186 -12.40 -6.28 -11.11
C ARG A 186 -13.71 -5.82 -11.75
N ALA A 187 -13.98 -4.51 -11.75
CA ALA A 187 -15.23 -3.95 -12.27
C ALA A 187 -15.35 -4.12 -13.80
N THR A 188 -14.24 -4.03 -14.53
CA THR A 188 -14.20 -4.12 -16.00
C THR A 188 -13.86 -5.51 -16.53
N HIS A 189 -13.56 -6.47 -15.65
CA HIS A 189 -13.05 -7.80 -16.00
C HIS A 189 -11.85 -7.77 -16.96
N THR A 190 -11.02 -6.73 -16.87
CA THR A 190 -9.84 -6.54 -17.73
C THR A 190 -8.57 -6.65 -16.89
N ALA A 191 -7.53 -7.32 -17.40
CA ALA A 191 -6.26 -7.44 -16.69
C ALA A 191 -5.59 -6.06 -16.49
N PRO A 192 -4.85 -5.82 -15.39
CA PRO A 192 -4.28 -4.51 -15.09
C PRO A 192 -3.45 -3.87 -16.22
N LEU A 193 -2.62 -4.66 -16.91
CA LEU A 193 -1.81 -4.17 -18.03
C LEU A 193 -2.70 -3.69 -19.19
N ASP A 194 -3.66 -4.52 -19.61
CA ASP A 194 -4.59 -4.19 -20.70
C ASP A 194 -5.47 -2.99 -20.34
N LEU A 195 -5.90 -2.89 -19.08
CA LEU A 195 -6.68 -1.78 -18.56
C LEU A 195 -5.88 -0.47 -18.66
N LEU A 196 -4.65 -0.46 -18.17
CA LEU A 196 -3.77 0.71 -18.19
C LEU A 196 -3.38 1.09 -19.62
N GLN A 197 -3.18 0.11 -20.50
CA GLN A 197 -2.96 0.37 -21.93
C GLN A 197 -4.19 1.02 -22.57
N LYS A 198 -5.40 0.49 -22.35
CA LYS A 198 -6.67 1.07 -22.84
C LYS A 198 -6.91 2.46 -22.28
N ALA A 199 -6.49 2.73 -21.05
CA ALA A 199 -6.60 4.03 -20.40
C ALA A 199 -5.58 5.07 -20.87
N GLY A 200 -4.72 4.74 -21.84
CA GLY A 200 -3.69 5.64 -22.35
C GLY A 200 -2.56 5.89 -21.36
N ALA A 201 -2.26 4.95 -20.46
CA ALA A 201 -1.10 5.04 -19.57
C ALA A 201 0.22 4.71 -20.29
N ILE A 202 0.16 4.02 -21.43
CA ILE A 202 1.31 3.55 -22.20
C ILE A 202 1.31 4.20 -23.58
N ASP A 203 2.18 5.20 -23.79
CA ASP A 203 2.26 5.94 -25.05
C ASP A 203 3.04 5.20 -26.15
N SER A 204 3.97 4.33 -25.76
CA SER A 204 4.86 3.61 -26.69
C SER A 204 5.33 2.30 -26.10
N ALA A 205 5.25 1.21 -26.86
CA ALA A 205 5.79 -0.08 -26.48
C ALA A 205 7.30 -0.01 -26.21
N TYR A 206 8.03 0.74 -27.05
CA TYR A 206 9.47 0.97 -26.85
C TYR A 206 9.73 1.65 -25.50
N GLN A 207 9.07 2.78 -25.22
CA GLN A 207 9.26 3.49 -23.94
C GLN A 207 8.83 2.66 -22.74
N PHE A 208 7.79 1.83 -22.89
CA PHE A 208 7.35 0.91 -21.85
C PHE A 208 8.42 -0.11 -21.49
N HIS A 209 8.92 -0.85 -22.48
CA HIS A 209 9.96 -1.86 -22.26
C HIS A 209 11.29 -1.23 -21.82
N TRP A 210 11.64 -0.08 -22.39
CA TRP A 210 12.85 0.67 -22.02
C TRP A 210 12.84 1.11 -20.56
N LYS A 211 11.80 1.80 -20.12
CA LYS A 211 11.68 2.24 -18.72
C LYS A 211 11.54 1.06 -17.76
N ARG A 212 10.90 -0.04 -18.16
CA ARG A 212 10.88 -1.28 -17.36
C ARG A 212 12.30 -1.82 -17.17
N PHE A 213 13.08 -1.91 -18.24
CA PHE A 213 14.46 -2.36 -18.18
C PHE A 213 15.30 -1.49 -17.25
N LEU A 214 15.17 -0.15 -17.36
CA LEU A 214 15.84 0.78 -16.46
C LEU A 214 15.37 0.66 -15.00
N PHE A 215 14.07 0.50 -14.76
CA PHE A 215 13.51 0.35 -13.42
C PHE A 215 14.03 -0.90 -12.69
N GLU A 216 14.31 -1.96 -13.44
CA GLU A 216 14.81 -3.22 -12.91
C GLU A 216 16.34 -3.20 -12.74
N ASN A 217 17.07 -2.80 -13.77
CA ASN A 217 18.53 -2.95 -13.83
C ASN A 217 19.30 -1.66 -13.49
N PHE A 218 18.68 -0.49 -13.65
CA PHE A 218 19.27 0.83 -13.42
C PHE A 218 18.39 1.71 -12.51
N PRO A 219 18.01 1.26 -11.29
CA PRO A 219 17.10 1.99 -10.42
C PRO A 219 17.66 3.34 -9.92
N LYS A 220 18.97 3.57 -10.05
CA LYS A 220 19.67 4.82 -9.73
C LYS A 220 20.02 5.65 -10.98
N GLY A 221 19.53 5.25 -12.15
CA GLY A 221 19.87 5.85 -13.44
C GLY A 221 21.05 5.18 -14.15
N THR A 222 21.27 5.58 -15.39
CA THR A 222 22.35 5.07 -16.28
C THR A 222 23.61 5.92 -16.24
N GLY A 223 23.62 7.00 -15.43
CA GLY A 223 24.77 7.88 -15.27
C GLY A 223 25.89 7.22 -14.46
N PHE A 224 27.05 7.84 -14.52
CA PHE A 224 28.23 7.44 -13.75
C PHE A 224 28.50 8.45 -12.63
N PRO A 225 29.02 8.01 -11.47
CA PRO A 225 29.67 8.93 -10.54
C PRO A 225 30.92 9.53 -11.19
N ALA A 226 31.34 10.71 -10.73
CA ALA A 226 32.62 11.28 -11.14
C ALA A 226 33.76 10.37 -10.65
N VAL A 227 34.47 9.76 -11.59
CA VAL A 227 35.64 8.90 -11.36
C VAL A 227 36.74 9.31 -12.32
N THR A 228 37.98 9.29 -11.86
CA THR A 228 39.15 9.60 -12.69
C THR A 228 39.86 8.30 -13.04
N ALA A 229 40.14 8.08 -14.32
CA ALA A 229 41.00 6.99 -14.76
C ALA A 229 42.42 7.15 -14.18
N PRO A 230 42.99 6.09 -13.58
CA PRO A 230 44.40 6.08 -13.20
C PRO A 230 45.29 6.25 -14.44
N VAL A 231 46.43 6.92 -14.26
CA VAL A 231 47.44 7.03 -15.32
C VAL A 231 48.16 5.69 -15.46
N ILE A 232 48.40 5.27 -16.71
CA ILE A 232 49.27 4.11 -17.00
C ILE A 232 50.72 4.59 -16.87
N GLU A 233 51.39 4.20 -15.79
CA GLU A 233 52.79 4.57 -15.55
C GLU A 233 53.79 3.61 -16.22
N ASP A 234 53.32 2.43 -16.65
CA ASP A 234 54.16 1.40 -17.26
C ASP A 234 54.54 1.77 -18.70
N GLU A 235 55.85 1.82 -18.97
CA GLU A 235 56.36 1.89 -20.34
C GLU A 235 56.33 0.48 -20.98
N LEU A 236 55.33 0.24 -21.83
CA LEU A 236 55.20 -1.03 -22.55
C LEU A 236 55.93 -0.99 -23.90
N PRO A 237 56.65 -2.06 -24.29
CA PRO A 237 57.33 -2.12 -25.57
C PRO A 237 56.31 -2.13 -26.73
N LEU A 238 56.51 -1.22 -27.69
CA LEU A 238 55.68 -1.16 -28.88
C LEU A 238 56.05 -2.25 -29.88
N SER A 239 55.04 -2.96 -30.39
CA SER A 239 55.22 -3.91 -31.49
C SER A 239 55.49 -3.16 -32.80
N THR A 240 56.34 -3.73 -33.65
CA THR A 240 56.53 -3.25 -35.04
C THR A 240 55.45 -3.78 -36.00
N ALA A 241 54.55 -4.64 -35.51
CA ALA A 241 53.47 -5.19 -36.32
C ALA A 241 52.39 -4.13 -36.59
N GLN A 242 51.99 -4.03 -37.87
CA GLN A 242 50.82 -3.24 -38.23
C GLN A 242 49.57 -4.02 -37.82
N ALA A 243 48.83 -3.47 -36.85
CA ALA A 243 47.58 -4.04 -36.36
C ALA A 243 46.38 -3.43 -37.09
N TYR A 244 45.35 -4.23 -37.28
CA TYR A 244 44.08 -3.86 -37.90
C TYR A 244 42.95 -4.28 -36.97
N SER A 245 42.11 -3.33 -36.59
CA SER A 245 40.82 -3.62 -35.96
C SER A 245 39.73 -3.64 -37.02
N ILE A 246 38.80 -4.60 -36.94
CA ILE A 246 37.76 -4.84 -37.95
C ILE A 246 36.42 -4.85 -37.24
N ASP A 247 35.72 -3.73 -37.36
CA ASP A 247 34.55 -3.39 -36.54
C ASP A 247 33.37 -2.86 -37.36
N ASP A 248 32.20 -2.77 -36.74
CA ASP A 248 31.09 -1.99 -37.30
C ASP A 248 31.44 -0.50 -37.31
N SER A 249 30.91 0.23 -38.29
CA SER A 249 30.98 1.68 -38.38
C SER A 249 30.58 2.45 -37.12
N GLN A 250 29.78 1.84 -36.23
CA GLN A 250 29.33 2.43 -34.96
C GLN A 250 30.12 1.97 -33.73
N THR A 251 31.15 1.14 -33.87
CA THR A 251 31.99 0.73 -32.74
C THR A 251 32.71 1.94 -32.14
N THR A 252 32.65 2.08 -30.81
CA THR A 252 33.37 3.13 -30.07
C THR A 252 34.27 2.59 -28.95
N GLU A 253 34.14 1.31 -28.63
CA GLU A 253 34.94 0.58 -27.63
C GLU A 253 35.72 -0.46 -28.44
N ILE A 254 36.97 -0.18 -28.82
CA ILE A 254 37.80 -1.12 -29.59
C ILE A 254 38.53 -2.01 -28.59
N ASP A 255 38.11 -3.27 -28.51
CA ASP A 255 38.68 -4.25 -27.58
C ASP A 255 39.84 -5.04 -28.19
N ASP A 256 39.88 -5.17 -29.53
CA ASP A 256 40.87 -6.00 -30.20
C ASP A 256 41.33 -5.49 -31.57
N ALA A 257 42.54 -5.93 -31.92
CA ALA A 257 43.13 -5.78 -33.25
C ALA A 257 43.99 -7.01 -33.58
N LEU A 258 44.20 -7.25 -34.87
CA LEU A 258 44.94 -8.39 -35.39
C LEU A 258 46.11 -7.93 -36.26
N SER A 259 47.23 -8.65 -36.22
CA SER A 259 48.33 -8.45 -37.17
C SER A 259 48.80 -9.78 -37.74
N VAL A 260 49.28 -9.75 -38.99
CA VAL A 260 49.85 -10.93 -39.65
C VAL A 260 51.20 -10.55 -40.24
N GLN A 261 52.23 -11.34 -39.93
CA GLN A 261 53.58 -11.20 -40.44
C GLN A 261 54.08 -12.52 -41.04
N GLY A 262 55.10 -12.46 -41.90
CA GLY A 262 55.70 -13.67 -42.49
C GLY A 262 54.91 -14.27 -43.67
N LEU A 263 54.03 -13.49 -44.29
CA LEU A 263 53.36 -13.91 -45.53
C LEU A 263 54.42 -14.20 -46.61
N GLY A 264 54.41 -15.43 -47.14
CA GLY A 264 55.37 -15.88 -48.14
C GLY A 264 56.70 -16.44 -47.58
N THR A 265 56.91 -16.46 -46.27
CA THR A 265 58.19 -16.90 -45.66
C THR A 265 58.14 -18.31 -45.05
N GLY A 266 57.10 -19.10 -45.34
CA GLY A 266 56.94 -20.48 -44.82
C GLY A 266 56.51 -20.59 -43.36
N THR A 267 56.64 -19.50 -42.59
CA THR A 267 56.18 -19.36 -41.20
C THR A 267 55.40 -18.06 -41.08
N VAL A 268 54.17 -18.14 -40.58
CA VAL A 268 53.31 -16.98 -40.33
C VAL A 268 53.22 -16.73 -38.82
N VAL A 269 53.31 -15.46 -38.42
CA VAL A 269 53.06 -15.02 -37.04
C VAL A 269 51.76 -14.23 -37.02
N LEU A 270 50.79 -14.71 -36.24
CA LEU A 270 49.51 -14.04 -35.96
C LEU A 270 49.62 -13.34 -34.60
N GLY A 271 49.47 -12.01 -34.60
CA GLY A 271 49.37 -11.20 -33.39
C GLY A 271 47.90 -10.93 -33.05
N ILE A 272 47.55 -11.13 -31.78
CA ILE A 272 46.26 -10.75 -31.20
C ILE A 272 46.55 -9.65 -30.18
N HIS A 273 46.08 -8.44 -30.46
CA HIS A 273 46.29 -7.26 -29.64
C HIS A 273 44.98 -6.96 -28.94
N ILE A 274 44.95 -7.00 -27.61
CA ILE A 274 43.75 -6.76 -26.81
C ILE A 274 43.95 -5.47 -26.02
N ALA A 275 42.92 -4.64 -25.95
CA ALA A 275 42.90 -3.47 -25.07
C ALA A 275 43.30 -3.89 -23.65
N ALA A 276 44.12 -3.08 -22.99
CA ALA A 276 44.72 -3.44 -21.70
C ALA A 276 44.20 -2.56 -20.53
N PRO A 277 42.88 -2.45 -20.31
CA PRO A 277 42.35 -1.62 -19.22
C PRO A 277 42.81 -2.11 -17.83
N GLY A 278 43.22 -3.38 -17.72
CA GLY A 278 43.79 -3.96 -16.50
C GLY A 278 45.12 -3.36 -16.04
N LEU A 279 45.80 -2.55 -16.88
CA LEU A 279 46.98 -1.80 -16.45
C LEU A 279 46.61 -0.72 -15.43
N ALA A 280 45.46 -0.07 -15.63
CA ALA A 280 45.00 1.02 -14.77
C ALA A 280 43.89 0.60 -13.81
N ILE A 281 42.97 -0.26 -14.23
CA ILE A 281 41.81 -0.69 -13.42
C ILE A 281 42.23 -1.84 -12.51
N GLN A 282 42.74 -1.48 -11.33
CA GLN A 282 43.15 -2.45 -10.32
C GLN A 282 41.96 -3.06 -9.56
N PRO A 283 42.04 -4.33 -9.12
CA PRO A 283 40.99 -4.97 -8.31
C PRO A 283 40.65 -4.18 -7.06
N GLY A 284 39.36 -3.97 -6.80
CA GLY A 284 38.85 -3.22 -5.66
C GLY A 284 38.86 -1.69 -5.84
N SER A 285 39.41 -1.16 -6.93
CA SER A 285 39.33 0.27 -7.25
C SER A 285 37.89 0.74 -7.47
N ALA A 286 37.65 2.05 -7.41
CA ALA A 286 36.33 2.62 -7.65
C ALA A 286 35.78 2.29 -9.05
N ILE A 287 36.65 2.22 -10.06
CA ILE A 287 36.29 1.88 -11.44
C ILE A 287 36.01 0.38 -11.57
N ASP A 288 36.79 -0.50 -10.92
CA ASP A 288 36.49 -1.95 -10.88
C ASP A 288 35.11 -2.21 -10.26
N GLN A 289 34.82 -1.59 -9.11
CA GLN A 289 33.53 -1.73 -8.45
C GLN A 289 32.37 -1.26 -9.34
N LEU A 290 32.58 -0.18 -10.09
CA LEU A 290 31.60 0.34 -11.05
C LEU A 290 31.35 -0.63 -12.21
N GLY A 291 32.41 -1.11 -12.85
CA GLY A 291 32.31 -2.11 -13.93
C GLY A 291 31.64 -3.40 -13.43
N ARG A 292 32.03 -3.89 -12.25
CA ARG A 292 31.42 -5.07 -11.62
C ARG A 292 29.93 -4.90 -11.32
N ALA A 293 29.50 -3.70 -10.92
CA ALA A 293 28.10 -3.41 -10.70
C ALA A 293 27.29 -3.40 -12.01
N ARG A 294 27.91 -3.01 -13.14
CA ARG A 294 27.27 -3.02 -14.46
C ARG A 294 27.35 -4.37 -15.19
N LEU A 295 28.32 -5.21 -14.83
CA LEU A 295 28.64 -6.52 -15.44
C LEU A 295 29.15 -6.44 -16.88
N SER A 296 28.46 -5.73 -17.77
CA SER A 296 28.84 -5.56 -19.18
C SER A 296 28.23 -4.29 -19.78
N THR A 297 28.69 -3.89 -20.96
CA THR A 297 27.99 -2.91 -21.80
C THR A 297 26.67 -3.53 -22.27
N VAL A 298 25.58 -2.78 -22.14
CA VAL A 298 24.24 -3.20 -22.60
C VAL A 298 24.07 -2.70 -24.02
N TYR A 299 24.03 -3.62 -24.98
CA TYR A 299 23.78 -3.32 -26.38
C TYR A 299 22.29 -3.49 -26.73
N MET A 300 21.74 -2.52 -27.46
CA MET A 300 20.39 -2.59 -28.01
C MET A 300 20.34 -1.93 -29.39
N PRO A 301 19.32 -2.19 -30.22
CA PRO A 301 19.25 -1.59 -31.56
C PRO A 301 19.34 -0.06 -31.51
N GLY A 302 20.40 0.49 -32.08
CA GLY A 302 20.63 1.94 -32.18
C GLY A 302 21.02 2.64 -30.87
N TYR A 303 21.32 1.92 -29.79
CA TYR A 303 21.73 2.53 -28.52
C TYR A 303 22.58 1.58 -27.67
N LYS A 304 23.31 2.12 -26.69
CA LYS A 304 23.99 1.31 -25.68
C LYS A 304 24.09 2.04 -24.34
N ILE A 305 24.24 1.25 -23.28
CA ILE A 305 24.68 1.75 -21.96
C ILE A 305 26.04 1.14 -21.70
N THR A 306 27.09 1.97 -21.72
CA THR A 306 28.48 1.54 -21.54
C THR A 306 28.71 0.96 -20.15
N MET A 307 29.64 0.00 -20.04
CA MET A 307 30.05 -0.58 -18.76
C MET A 307 30.84 0.44 -17.92
N LEU A 308 31.66 1.24 -18.59
CA LEU A 308 32.55 2.23 -18.01
C LEU A 308 32.25 3.62 -18.58
N PRO A 309 32.62 4.69 -17.87
CA PRO A 309 32.54 6.06 -18.39
C PRO A 309 33.33 6.23 -19.71
N ASP A 310 32.82 7.07 -20.61
CA ASP A 310 33.43 7.24 -21.95
C ASP A 310 34.86 7.81 -21.88
N ASP A 311 35.16 8.67 -20.91
CA ASP A 311 36.51 9.22 -20.68
C ASP A 311 37.50 8.16 -20.19
N VAL A 312 37.02 7.21 -19.39
CA VAL A 312 37.79 6.03 -19.00
C VAL A 312 38.05 5.18 -20.25
N VAL A 313 37.03 4.84 -21.04
CA VAL A 313 37.16 4.03 -22.27
C VAL A 313 38.17 4.64 -23.25
N GLN A 314 38.07 5.94 -23.55
CA GLN A 314 38.95 6.64 -24.48
C GLN A 314 40.43 6.63 -24.09
N THR A 315 40.75 6.32 -22.83
CA THR A 315 42.15 6.18 -22.39
C THR A 315 42.77 4.86 -22.87
N TYR A 316 41.97 3.87 -23.25
CA TYR A 316 42.42 2.50 -23.56
C TYR A 316 42.05 2.00 -24.97
N THR A 317 41.39 2.82 -25.79
CA THR A 317 41.02 2.56 -27.20
C THR A 317 41.86 3.46 -28.10
#